data_AF-A0A7Y5FZ07-F1
#
_entry.id   AF-A0A7Y5FZ07-F1
#
_cell.length_a   1.000
_cell.length_b   1.000
_cell.length_c   1.000
_cell.angle_alpha   90.00
_cell.angle_beta   90.00
_cell.angle_gamma   90.00
#
_symmetry.space_group_name_H-M   'P 1'
#
loop_
_entity.id
_entity.type
_entity.pdbx_description
1 polymer ?
#
loop_
_entity_poly.entity_id
_entity_poly.type
_entity_poly.pdbx_seq_one_letter_code
_entity_poly.pdbx_strand_id
1 'polypeptide(L)'
;MLQAKALAGDQEWLARLSFELGRLLYQQQRYDQAMAELLEGKKYVAKDRQDYDSMIRLVEQARRVERVYARAQRERAEGNLKEARAFYGQIHAESPNFKNVKAQIVELDSLLNTETEKKALAGRYEEARKYENDGRWEAAIAAYESLLQQSAQYKDAEQRLHGLRLNLAQKQRNENLERAYAEGMSALRVRNWEGAITSFEAVLAVDTNYRDARKRLSQARRAFAREGNETVMARYYTDGSNALQRNDLGGALASFEKVCKLNPNYRDAATLLAEIEAQLAKPLSALTNTPPPTRVEINLDSLYQSALGAAARGDWHQAETVLVKLQALQPDYRDTTERLRVARTQMQQAQATELTARDSAALKVGGIVTTLLAVIALGIVVFSPVARARYRLWRNDPGAAALIYEKLLEQHPQRVQYYPNLAEIYLLQGRTDEHALKIYKTVVQLKLPFRNRDELNNIIAQKFLVEGRMDLEAIEVLENALKVVQRNRLQAEGKEP
;
A
#
# COMPACT_ATOMS: atom_id res chain seq x y z
N MET A 1 23.63 -11.19 81.04
CA MET A 1 22.30 -10.74 80.57
C MET A 1 22.34 -9.47 79.73
N LEU A 2 23.00 -8.37 80.17
CA LEU A 2 23.05 -7.11 79.40
C LEU A 2 23.52 -7.27 77.94
N GLN A 3 24.66 -7.93 77.70
CA GLN A 3 25.14 -8.22 76.33
C GLN A 3 24.14 -9.05 75.49
N ALA A 4 23.43 -10.01 76.09
CA ALA A 4 22.45 -10.83 75.38
C ALA A 4 21.20 -10.02 74.98
N LYS A 5 20.79 -9.03 75.78
CA LYS A 5 19.73 -8.08 75.40
C LYS A 5 20.18 -7.11 74.30
N ALA A 6 21.43 -6.65 74.33
CA ALA A 6 22.00 -5.83 73.25
C ALA A 6 22.03 -6.61 71.93
N LEU A 7 22.64 -7.80 71.92
CA LEU A 7 22.69 -8.71 70.76
C LEU A 7 21.30 -9.08 70.22
N ALA A 8 20.29 -9.25 71.09
CA ALA A 8 18.91 -9.50 70.67
C ALA A 8 18.27 -8.26 70.00
N GLY A 9 18.51 -7.07 70.55
CA GLY A 9 18.08 -5.80 69.95
C GLY A 9 18.74 -5.55 68.59
N ASP A 10 20.03 -5.84 68.46
CA ASP A 10 20.77 -5.74 67.20
C ASP A 10 20.23 -6.72 66.14
N GLN A 11 19.87 -7.95 66.52
CA GLN A 11 19.27 -8.93 65.59
C GLN A 11 17.86 -8.54 65.15
N GLU A 12 17.02 -8.04 66.06
CA GLU A 12 15.68 -7.57 65.69
C GLU A 12 15.73 -6.31 64.82
N TRP A 13 16.70 -5.42 65.07
CA TRP A 13 16.97 -4.25 64.24
C TRP A 13 17.48 -4.64 62.84
N LEU A 14 18.44 -5.56 62.74
CA LEU A 14 18.91 -6.13 61.47
C LEU A 14 17.77 -6.80 60.69
N ALA A 15 16.91 -7.57 61.37
CA ALA A 15 15.75 -8.20 60.76
C ALA A 15 14.73 -7.19 60.21
N ARG A 16 14.56 -6.01 60.83
CA ARG A 16 13.71 -4.95 60.28
C ARG A 16 14.40 -4.23 59.12
N LEU A 17 15.70 -3.96 59.24
CA LEU A 17 16.51 -3.28 58.22
C LEU A 17 16.54 -4.06 56.90
N SER A 18 16.85 -5.36 56.93
CA SER A 18 16.88 -6.22 55.73
C SER A 18 15.50 -6.44 55.11
N PHE A 19 14.41 -6.40 55.89
CA PHE A 19 13.06 -6.48 55.34
C PHE A 19 12.71 -5.24 54.50
N GLU A 20 12.96 -4.06 55.08
CA GLU A 20 12.73 -2.77 54.43
C GLU A 20 13.62 -2.61 53.19
N LEU A 21 14.92 -2.93 53.29
CA LEU A 21 15.83 -2.95 52.15
C LEU A 21 15.34 -3.91 51.05
N GLY A 22 14.91 -5.12 51.41
CA GLY A 22 14.31 -6.08 50.49
C GLY A 22 13.05 -5.55 49.78
N ARG A 23 12.16 -4.84 50.49
CA ARG A 23 10.98 -4.20 49.92
C ARG A 23 11.33 -3.08 48.94
N LEU A 24 12.32 -2.25 49.28
CA LEU A 24 12.79 -1.15 48.43
C LEU A 24 13.49 -1.67 47.16
N LEU A 25 14.33 -2.71 47.28
CA LEU A 25 14.96 -3.39 46.15
C LEU A 25 13.91 -4.02 45.21
N TYR A 26 12.83 -4.60 45.76
CA TYR A 26 11.71 -5.10 44.96
C TYR A 26 11.00 -3.98 44.19
N GLN A 27 10.73 -2.83 44.81
CA GLN A 27 10.14 -1.66 44.13
C GLN A 27 11.04 -1.15 42.98
N GLN A 28 12.37 -1.23 43.14
CA GLN A 28 13.34 -0.92 42.09
C GLN A 28 13.56 -2.03 41.05
N GLN A 29 12.77 -3.11 41.09
CA GLN A 29 12.91 -4.27 40.20
C GLN A 29 14.27 -5.02 40.34
N ARG A 30 15.02 -4.75 41.41
CA ARG A 30 16.32 -5.39 41.74
C ARG A 30 16.07 -6.74 42.44
N TYR A 31 15.27 -7.59 41.82
CA TYR A 31 14.62 -8.74 42.47
C TYR A 31 15.60 -9.81 43.00
N ASP A 32 16.74 -10.03 42.35
CA ASP A 32 17.76 -10.98 42.84
C ASP A 32 18.40 -10.50 44.15
N GLN A 33 18.65 -9.19 44.27
CA GLN A 33 19.20 -8.58 45.49
C GLN A 33 18.14 -8.50 46.59
N ALA A 34 16.90 -8.12 46.23
CA ALA A 34 15.76 -8.17 47.15
C ALA A 34 15.59 -9.55 47.79
N MET A 35 15.72 -10.63 46.99
CA MET A 35 15.64 -11.99 47.48
C MET A 35 16.79 -12.33 48.43
N ALA A 36 18.03 -11.94 48.11
CA ALA A 36 19.18 -12.19 48.97
C ALA A 36 19.02 -11.52 50.35
N GLU A 37 18.67 -10.23 50.37
CA GLU A 37 18.44 -9.47 51.60
C GLU A 37 17.28 -10.03 52.44
N LEU A 38 16.17 -10.45 51.79
CA LEU A 38 15.04 -11.05 52.50
C LEU A 38 15.37 -12.43 53.08
N LEU A 39 16.15 -13.26 52.36
CA LEU A 39 16.58 -14.56 52.88
C LEU A 39 17.59 -14.42 54.02
N GLU A 40 18.44 -13.39 53.99
CA GLU A 40 19.38 -13.09 55.07
C GLU A 40 18.65 -12.56 56.31
N GLY A 41 17.83 -11.52 56.15
CA GLY A 41 17.06 -10.91 57.23
C GLY A 41 16.13 -11.89 57.95
N LYS A 42 15.51 -12.82 57.20
CA LYS A 42 14.64 -13.88 57.75
C LYS A 42 15.35 -14.77 58.77
N LYS A 43 16.68 -14.92 58.72
CA LYS A 43 17.45 -15.73 59.68
C LYS A 43 17.37 -15.17 61.10
N TYR A 44 17.33 -13.84 61.23
CA TYR A 44 17.38 -13.11 62.51
C TYR A 44 15.98 -12.88 63.13
N VAL A 45 14.91 -13.25 62.44
CA VAL A 45 13.53 -13.15 62.96
C VAL A 45 13.23 -14.28 63.95
N ALA A 46 12.96 -13.94 65.20
CA ALA A 46 12.73 -14.87 66.31
C ALA A 46 11.27 -15.36 66.47
N LYS A 47 10.28 -14.60 65.99
CA LYS A 47 8.85 -14.95 65.93
C LYS A 47 8.18 -14.32 64.70
N ASP A 48 7.09 -14.92 64.22
CA ASP A 48 6.18 -14.40 63.18
C ASP A 48 6.86 -14.01 61.85
N ARG A 49 7.45 -15.00 61.16
CA ARG A 49 8.12 -14.86 59.85
C ARG A 49 7.18 -14.64 58.65
N GLN A 50 5.88 -14.46 58.88
CA GLN A 50 4.84 -14.48 57.84
C GLN A 50 4.95 -13.33 56.83
N ASP A 51 5.43 -12.17 57.26
CA ASP A 51 5.68 -11.02 56.38
C ASP A 51 6.84 -11.30 55.42
N TYR A 52 7.93 -11.86 55.93
CA TYR A 52 9.06 -12.34 55.13
C TYR A 52 8.63 -13.40 54.12
N ASP A 53 7.84 -14.39 54.52
CA ASP A 53 7.35 -15.43 53.61
C ASP A 53 6.40 -14.89 52.52
N SER A 54 5.65 -13.84 52.83
CA SER A 54 4.77 -13.18 51.86
C SER A 54 5.59 -12.32 50.89
N MET A 55 6.56 -11.55 51.38
CA MET A 55 7.46 -10.75 50.55
C MET A 55 8.36 -11.61 49.65
N ILE A 56 8.92 -12.70 50.19
CA ILE A 56 9.74 -13.67 49.42
C ILE A 56 8.94 -14.25 48.26
N ARG A 57 7.68 -14.65 48.46
CA ARG A 57 6.81 -15.15 47.38
C ARG A 57 6.54 -14.10 46.30
N LEU A 58 6.31 -12.85 46.67
CA LEU A 58 6.15 -11.74 45.71
C LEU A 58 7.42 -11.50 44.90
N VAL A 59 8.59 -11.50 45.55
CA VAL A 59 9.88 -11.35 44.87
C VAL A 59 10.16 -12.56 43.97
N GLU A 60 9.86 -13.79 44.40
CA GLU A 60 10.05 -14.99 43.59
C GLU A 60 9.18 -14.98 42.33
N GLN A 61 7.90 -14.60 42.45
CA GLN A 61 7.00 -14.40 41.32
C GLN A 61 7.57 -13.36 40.34
N ALA A 62 8.03 -12.21 40.84
CA ALA A 62 8.61 -11.17 40.00
C ALA A 62 9.94 -11.59 39.34
N ARG A 63 10.82 -12.34 40.03
CA ARG A 63 12.02 -12.95 39.44
C ARG A 63 11.68 -13.91 38.32
N ARG A 64 10.64 -14.74 38.50
CA ARG A 64 10.18 -15.68 37.48
C ARG A 64 9.70 -14.93 36.24
N VAL A 65 8.87 -13.91 36.41
CA VAL A 65 8.38 -13.05 35.32
C VAL A 65 9.55 -12.32 34.61
N GLU A 66 10.51 -11.76 35.34
CA GLU A 66 11.69 -11.10 34.78
C GLU A 66 12.57 -12.07 33.96
N ARG A 67 12.74 -13.31 34.41
CA ARG A 67 13.46 -14.36 33.64
C ARG A 67 12.73 -14.72 32.34
N VAL A 68 11.40 -14.86 32.37
CA VAL A 68 10.62 -15.09 31.14
C VAL A 68 10.71 -13.86 30.22
N TYR A 69 10.72 -12.64 30.75
CA TYR A 69 10.89 -11.42 29.96
C TYR A 69 12.27 -11.35 29.29
N ALA A 70 13.33 -11.65 30.02
CA ALA A 70 14.68 -11.73 29.46
C ALA A 70 14.79 -12.79 28.35
N ARG A 71 14.07 -13.92 28.46
CA ARG A 71 13.97 -14.90 27.39
C ARG A 71 13.18 -14.38 26.20
N ALA A 72 12.01 -13.78 26.41
CA ALA A 72 11.18 -13.19 25.35
C ALA A 72 11.95 -12.15 24.50
N GLN A 73 12.80 -11.35 25.15
CA GLN A 73 13.67 -10.39 24.47
C GLN A 73 14.77 -11.06 23.62
N ARG A 74 15.37 -12.17 24.09
CA ARG A 74 16.36 -12.93 23.30
C ARG A 74 15.74 -13.58 22.07
N GLU A 75 14.64 -14.31 22.26
CA GLU A 75 13.91 -14.97 21.16
C GLU A 75 13.50 -13.93 20.10
N ARG A 76 13.07 -12.73 20.51
CA ARG A 76 12.78 -11.63 19.57
C ARG A 76 14.03 -11.12 18.85
N ALA A 77 15.15 -10.93 19.56
CA ALA A 77 16.41 -10.49 18.96
C ALA A 77 17.00 -11.51 17.97
N GLU A 78 16.72 -12.80 18.19
CA GLU A 78 17.08 -13.91 17.30
C GLU A 78 16.09 -14.05 16.11
N GLY A 79 14.96 -13.34 16.11
CA GLY A 79 13.94 -13.39 15.06
C GLY A 79 12.85 -14.45 15.28
N ASN A 80 12.87 -15.17 16.40
CA ASN A 80 11.87 -16.18 16.80
C ASN A 80 10.60 -15.48 17.32
N LEU A 81 9.89 -14.77 16.43
CA LEU A 81 8.78 -13.88 16.81
C LEU A 81 7.61 -14.62 17.47
N LYS A 82 7.36 -15.89 17.12
CA LYS A 82 6.27 -16.70 17.70
C LYS A 82 6.59 -17.11 19.14
N GLU A 83 7.82 -17.55 19.36
CA GLU A 83 8.37 -17.98 20.64
C GLU A 83 8.42 -16.79 21.60
N ALA A 84 8.93 -15.64 21.13
CA ALA A 84 8.87 -14.37 21.85
C ALA A 84 7.43 -14.00 22.23
N ARG A 85 6.50 -14.07 21.28
CA ARG A 85 5.08 -13.75 21.50
C ARG A 85 4.40 -14.69 22.51
N ALA A 86 4.79 -15.96 22.55
CA ALA A 86 4.32 -16.92 23.54
C ALA A 86 4.83 -16.57 24.94
N PHE A 87 6.13 -16.26 25.11
CA PHE A 87 6.68 -15.83 26.40
C PHE A 87 6.07 -14.51 26.89
N TYR A 88 5.87 -13.53 26.01
CA TYR A 88 5.13 -12.31 26.36
C TYR A 88 3.68 -12.59 26.77
N GLY A 89 3.01 -13.54 26.09
CA GLY A 89 1.67 -14.01 26.47
C GLY A 89 1.63 -14.61 27.89
N GLN A 90 2.61 -15.45 28.24
CA GLN A 90 2.75 -15.98 29.59
C GLN A 90 2.92 -14.86 30.63
N ILE A 91 3.79 -13.88 30.37
CA ILE A 91 4.00 -12.73 31.27
C ILE A 91 2.71 -11.92 31.44
N HIS A 92 1.97 -11.67 30.35
CA HIS A 92 0.72 -10.91 30.43
C HIS A 92 -0.36 -11.65 31.23
N ALA A 93 -0.41 -12.98 31.15
CA ALA A 93 -1.32 -13.79 31.98
C ALA A 93 -0.94 -13.79 33.47
N GLU A 94 0.36 -13.84 33.79
CA GLU A 94 0.85 -13.85 35.18
C GLU A 94 0.95 -12.45 35.80
N SER A 95 1.08 -11.40 34.99
CA SER A 95 1.29 -10.00 35.40
C SER A 95 0.90 -9.01 34.28
N PRO A 96 -0.40 -8.68 34.14
CA PRO A 96 -0.91 -7.91 32.99
C PRO A 96 -0.25 -6.55 32.74
N ASN A 97 0.18 -5.88 33.81
CA ASN A 97 0.79 -4.55 33.79
C ASN A 97 2.34 -4.57 33.85
N PHE A 98 2.97 -5.72 33.58
CA PHE A 98 4.42 -5.83 33.64
C PHE A 98 5.09 -5.10 32.46
N LYS A 99 5.83 -4.02 32.77
CA LYS A 99 6.58 -3.20 31.81
C LYS A 99 5.69 -2.80 30.61
N ASN A 100 6.20 -2.93 29.38
CA ASN A 100 5.47 -2.65 28.15
C ASN A 100 4.97 -3.93 27.44
N VAL A 101 4.86 -5.06 28.13
CA VAL A 101 4.58 -6.38 27.51
C VAL A 101 3.29 -6.39 26.66
N LYS A 102 2.23 -5.69 27.09
CA LYS A 102 1.00 -5.56 26.30
C LYS A 102 1.25 -4.87 24.95
N ALA A 103 2.13 -3.87 24.88
CA ALA A 103 2.50 -3.22 23.61
C ALA A 103 3.38 -4.14 22.75
N GLN A 104 4.32 -4.87 23.37
CA GLN A 104 5.15 -5.86 22.67
C GLN A 104 4.32 -6.99 22.04
N ILE A 105 3.26 -7.42 22.72
CA ILE A 105 2.26 -8.37 22.22
C ILE A 105 1.61 -7.85 20.94
N VAL A 106 1.09 -6.63 20.96
CA VAL A 106 0.39 -6.02 19.80
C VAL A 106 1.34 -5.81 18.62
N GLU A 107 2.59 -5.40 18.87
CA GLU A 107 3.61 -5.25 17.84
C GLU A 107 3.97 -6.61 17.20
N LEU A 108 4.18 -7.65 18.00
CA LEU A 108 4.48 -8.99 17.48
C LEU A 108 3.29 -9.62 16.75
N ASP A 109 2.07 -9.43 17.23
CA ASP A 109 0.86 -9.90 16.54
C ASP A 109 0.71 -9.23 15.16
N SER A 110 1.02 -7.94 15.03
CA SER A 110 1.00 -7.26 13.72
C SER A 110 2.09 -7.79 12.78
N LEU A 111 3.33 -7.97 13.27
CA LEU A 111 4.42 -8.53 12.48
C LEU A 111 4.10 -9.95 12.00
N LEU A 112 3.64 -10.82 12.91
CA LEU A 112 3.25 -12.20 12.60
C LEU A 112 2.10 -12.25 11.58
N ASN A 113 1.11 -11.35 11.69
CA ASN A 113 0.02 -11.25 10.71
C ASN A 113 0.55 -10.81 9.33
N THR A 114 1.43 -9.81 9.24
CA THR A 114 2.01 -9.44 7.94
C THR A 114 2.85 -10.55 7.32
N GLU A 115 3.50 -11.40 8.12
CA GLU A 115 4.18 -12.60 7.61
C GLU A 115 3.22 -13.67 7.09
N THR A 116 2.14 -13.97 7.82
CA THR A 116 1.16 -14.99 7.41
C THR A 116 0.40 -14.52 6.17
N GLU A 117 0.04 -13.25 6.07
CA GLU A 117 -0.52 -12.62 4.86
C GLU A 117 0.44 -12.74 3.67
N LYS A 118 1.71 -12.34 3.82
CA LYS A 118 2.73 -12.48 2.76
C LYS A 118 2.89 -13.93 2.30
N LYS A 119 2.91 -14.90 3.23
CA LYS A 119 3.00 -16.34 2.94
C LYS A 119 1.73 -16.85 2.25
N ALA A 120 0.54 -16.40 2.66
CA ALA A 120 -0.73 -16.76 2.03
C ALA A 120 -0.86 -16.21 0.60
N LEU A 121 -0.47 -14.95 0.36
CA LEU A 121 -0.41 -14.37 -0.98
C LEU A 121 0.60 -15.09 -1.87
N ALA A 122 1.77 -15.47 -1.33
CA ALA A 122 2.76 -16.27 -2.06
C ALA A 122 2.20 -17.65 -2.44
N GLY A 123 1.49 -18.33 -1.53
CA GLY A 123 0.84 -19.61 -1.81
C GLY A 123 -0.19 -19.53 -2.94
N ARG A 124 -1.09 -18.53 -2.89
CA ARG A 124 -2.09 -18.30 -3.96
C ARG A 124 -1.47 -17.93 -5.31
N TYR A 125 -0.37 -17.17 -5.30
CA TYR A 125 0.36 -16.85 -6.51
C TYR A 125 0.99 -18.09 -7.16
N GLU A 126 1.58 -19.00 -6.39
CA GLU A 126 2.11 -20.27 -6.94
C GLU A 126 0.98 -21.23 -7.37
N GLU A 127 -0.19 -21.20 -6.72
CA GLU A 127 -1.39 -21.92 -7.17
C GLU A 127 -1.90 -21.39 -8.53
N ALA A 128 -1.97 -20.07 -8.71
CA ALA A 128 -2.32 -19.45 -9.99
C ALA A 128 -1.33 -19.83 -11.10
N ARG A 129 -0.02 -19.80 -10.81
CA ARG A 129 1.03 -20.29 -11.72
C ARG A 129 0.92 -21.77 -12.03
N LYS A 130 0.47 -22.59 -11.08
CA LYS A 130 0.23 -24.01 -11.34
C LYS A 130 -0.91 -24.19 -12.36
N TYR A 131 -2.04 -23.50 -12.19
CA TYR A 131 -3.12 -23.53 -13.19
C TYR A 131 -2.69 -22.99 -14.56
N GLU A 132 -1.83 -21.97 -14.60
CA GLU A 132 -1.22 -21.45 -15.83
C GLU A 132 -0.39 -22.53 -16.55
N ASN A 133 0.52 -23.19 -15.83
CA ASN A 133 1.37 -24.28 -16.34
C ASN A 133 0.57 -25.53 -16.75
N ASP A 134 -0.49 -25.87 -16.00
CA ASP A 134 -1.41 -26.98 -16.28
C ASP A 134 -2.33 -26.68 -17.50
N GLY A 135 -2.23 -25.50 -18.13
CA GLY A 135 -3.07 -25.08 -19.26
C GLY A 135 -4.51 -24.73 -18.88
N ARG A 136 -4.82 -24.67 -17.58
CA ARG A 136 -6.15 -24.38 -17.01
C ARG A 136 -6.39 -22.87 -16.91
N TRP A 137 -6.33 -22.18 -18.05
CA TRP A 137 -6.28 -20.72 -18.11
C TRP A 137 -7.42 -20.00 -17.39
N GLU A 138 -8.65 -20.52 -17.43
CA GLU A 138 -9.80 -19.96 -16.71
C GLU A 138 -9.61 -19.99 -15.18
N ALA A 139 -9.08 -21.11 -14.65
CA ALA A 139 -8.77 -21.23 -13.23
C ALA A 139 -7.57 -20.34 -12.84
N ALA A 140 -6.57 -20.21 -13.71
CA ALA A 140 -5.45 -19.30 -13.51
C ALA A 140 -5.89 -17.83 -13.46
N ILE A 141 -6.78 -17.43 -14.38
CA ILE A 141 -7.40 -16.09 -14.42
C ILE A 141 -8.13 -15.80 -13.11
N ALA A 142 -9.02 -16.70 -12.68
CA ALA A 142 -9.77 -16.52 -11.42
C ALA A 142 -8.85 -16.46 -10.18
N ALA A 143 -7.77 -17.26 -10.15
CA ALA A 143 -6.79 -17.25 -9.07
C ALA A 143 -5.97 -15.94 -9.03
N TYR A 144 -5.53 -15.42 -10.18
CA TYR A 144 -4.85 -14.12 -10.27
C TYR A 144 -5.78 -12.95 -9.94
N GLU A 145 -7.06 -13.00 -10.35
CA GLU A 145 -8.05 -11.99 -9.97
C GLU A 145 -8.28 -11.95 -8.46
N SER A 146 -8.46 -13.11 -7.82
CA SER A 146 -8.62 -13.23 -6.36
C SER A 146 -7.38 -12.76 -5.58
N LEU A 147 -6.19 -12.97 -6.14
CA LEU A 147 -4.92 -12.45 -5.60
C LEU A 147 -4.87 -10.91 -5.70
N LEU A 148 -5.20 -10.34 -6.86
CA LEU A 148 -5.14 -8.90 -7.11
C LEU A 148 -6.23 -8.12 -6.36
N GLN A 149 -7.38 -8.74 -6.06
CA GLN A 149 -8.39 -8.14 -5.15
C GLN A 149 -7.85 -7.92 -3.73
N GLN A 150 -6.90 -8.75 -3.27
CA GLN A 150 -6.29 -8.64 -1.94
C GLN A 150 -4.98 -7.84 -1.95
N SER A 151 -4.26 -7.85 -3.06
CA SER A 151 -3.02 -7.10 -3.26
C SER A 151 -2.94 -6.62 -4.70
N ALA A 152 -3.43 -5.40 -4.95
CA ALA A 152 -3.57 -4.83 -6.30
C ALA A 152 -2.25 -4.76 -7.10
N GLN A 153 -1.10 -4.79 -6.42
CA GLN A 153 0.22 -4.84 -7.03
C GLN A 153 1.03 -5.99 -6.42
N TYR A 154 0.76 -7.21 -6.89
CA TYR A 154 1.51 -8.41 -6.47
C TYR A 154 2.36 -8.98 -7.60
N LYS A 155 3.68 -8.73 -7.54
CA LYS A 155 4.68 -9.20 -8.52
C LYS A 155 4.26 -8.85 -9.98
N ASP A 156 4.27 -9.83 -10.87
CA ASP A 156 3.89 -9.77 -12.29
C ASP A 156 2.45 -10.27 -12.54
N ALA A 157 1.64 -10.49 -11.50
CA ALA A 157 0.32 -11.14 -11.60
C ALA A 157 -0.65 -10.42 -12.55
N GLU A 158 -0.61 -9.08 -12.59
CA GLU A 158 -1.43 -8.28 -13.53
C GLU A 158 -1.04 -8.53 -15.00
N GLN A 159 0.27 -8.59 -15.28
CA GLN A 159 0.79 -8.86 -16.63
C GLN A 159 0.44 -10.29 -17.08
N ARG A 160 0.55 -11.26 -16.17
CA ARG A 160 0.14 -12.66 -16.40
C ARG A 160 -1.35 -12.78 -16.67
N LEU A 161 -2.19 -12.14 -15.84
CA LEU A 161 -3.64 -12.10 -16.00
C LEU A 161 -4.03 -11.51 -17.37
N HIS A 162 -3.38 -10.42 -17.78
CA HIS A 162 -3.61 -9.82 -19.10
C HIS A 162 -3.23 -10.78 -20.24
N GLY A 163 -2.03 -11.38 -20.19
CA GLY A 163 -1.59 -12.37 -21.19
C GLY A 163 -2.49 -13.59 -21.28
N LEU A 164 -2.95 -14.13 -20.14
CA LEU A 164 -3.89 -15.25 -20.08
C LEU A 164 -5.25 -14.91 -20.69
N ARG A 165 -5.80 -13.72 -20.41
CA ARG A 165 -7.06 -13.25 -21.02
C ARG A 165 -6.93 -13.12 -22.54
N LEU A 166 -5.82 -12.60 -23.05
CA LEU A 166 -5.54 -12.54 -24.49
C LEU A 166 -5.44 -13.94 -25.12
N ASN A 167 -4.71 -14.86 -24.49
CA ASN A 167 -4.56 -16.23 -24.97
C ASN A 167 -5.91 -16.99 -24.99
N LEU A 168 -6.72 -16.84 -23.94
CA LEU A 168 -8.05 -17.43 -23.87
C LEU A 168 -8.99 -16.84 -24.93
N ALA A 169 -8.99 -15.51 -25.12
CA ALA A 169 -9.77 -14.85 -26.15
C ALA A 169 -9.36 -15.29 -27.56
N GLN A 170 -8.06 -15.44 -27.83
CA GLN A 170 -7.57 -15.92 -29.13
C GLN A 170 -7.91 -17.40 -29.36
N LYS A 171 -7.84 -18.25 -28.32
CA LYS A 171 -8.30 -19.65 -28.39
C LYS A 171 -9.80 -19.71 -28.70
N GLN A 172 -10.63 -18.97 -27.96
CA GLN A 172 -12.07 -18.90 -28.19
C GLN A 172 -12.41 -18.40 -29.61
N ARG A 173 -11.69 -17.39 -30.09
CA ARG A 173 -11.81 -16.87 -31.47
C ARG A 173 -11.48 -17.95 -32.50
N ASN A 174 -10.39 -18.69 -32.32
CA ASN A 174 -9.99 -19.78 -33.21
C ASN A 174 -11.02 -20.93 -33.20
N GLU A 175 -11.50 -21.34 -32.03
CA GLU A 175 -12.53 -22.38 -31.90
C GLU A 175 -13.86 -21.96 -32.55
N ASN A 176 -14.26 -20.70 -32.40
CA ASN A 176 -15.45 -20.17 -33.06
C ASN A 176 -15.28 -20.09 -34.60
N LEU A 177 -14.10 -19.71 -35.09
CA LEU A 177 -13.76 -19.74 -36.52
C LEU A 177 -13.82 -21.17 -37.09
N GLU A 178 -13.21 -22.14 -36.41
CA GLU A 178 -13.24 -23.56 -36.80
C GLU A 178 -14.68 -24.10 -36.82
N ARG A 179 -15.48 -23.79 -35.79
CA ARG A 179 -16.88 -24.21 -35.69
C ARG A 179 -17.73 -23.65 -36.82
N ALA A 180 -17.71 -22.33 -37.03
CA ALA A 180 -18.47 -21.69 -38.10
C ALA A 180 -18.02 -22.17 -39.50
N TYR A 181 -16.72 -22.41 -39.71
CA TYR A 181 -16.23 -22.99 -40.95
C TYR A 181 -16.71 -24.45 -41.14
N ALA A 182 -16.71 -25.27 -40.09
CA ALA A 182 -17.22 -26.64 -40.12
C ALA A 182 -18.74 -26.69 -40.38
N GLU A 183 -19.51 -25.77 -39.80
CA GLU A 183 -20.95 -25.58 -40.06
C GLU A 183 -21.20 -25.24 -41.53
N GLY A 184 -20.51 -24.22 -42.07
CA GLY A 184 -20.63 -23.83 -43.48
C GLY A 184 -20.21 -24.95 -44.44
N MET A 185 -19.20 -25.74 -44.07
CA MET A 185 -18.80 -26.96 -44.79
C MET A 185 -19.88 -28.05 -44.74
N SER A 186 -20.58 -28.21 -43.61
CA SER A 186 -21.67 -29.17 -43.50
C SER A 186 -22.88 -28.73 -44.33
N ALA A 187 -23.24 -27.45 -44.24
CA ALA A 187 -24.31 -26.82 -45.01
C ALA A 187 -24.09 -26.97 -46.53
N LEU A 188 -22.85 -26.77 -47.02
CA LEU A 188 -22.49 -27.06 -48.42
C LEU A 188 -22.74 -28.52 -48.84
N ARG A 189 -22.42 -29.50 -47.98
CA ARG A 189 -22.61 -30.93 -48.30
C ARG A 189 -24.08 -31.29 -48.45
N VAL A 190 -24.96 -30.70 -47.63
CA VAL A 190 -26.41 -30.94 -47.66
C VAL A 190 -27.17 -29.97 -48.56
N ARG A 191 -26.46 -29.17 -49.38
CA ARG A 191 -27.03 -28.12 -50.26
C ARG A 191 -27.84 -27.03 -49.54
N ASN A 192 -27.65 -26.84 -48.24
CA ASN A 192 -28.18 -25.68 -47.54
C ASN A 192 -27.29 -24.46 -47.87
N TRP A 193 -27.53 -23.84 -49.03
CA TRP A 193 -26.68 -22.76 -49.52
C TRP A 193 -26.78 -21.50 -48.66
N GLU A 194 -27.96 -21.18 -48.14
CA GLU A 194 -28.18 -20.03 -47.26
C GLU A 194 -27.43 -20.18 -45.93
N GLY A 195 -27.51 -21.35 -45.29
CA GLY A 195 -26.71 -21.67 -44.12
C GLY A 195 -25.21 -21.62 -44.41
N ALA A 196 -24.77 -22.14 -45.56
CA ALA A 196 -23.37 -22.07 -45.96
C ALA A 196 -22.88 -20.62 -46.17
N ILE A 197 -23.70 -19.77 -46.80
CA ILE A 197 -23.41 -18.35 -47.01
C ILE A 197 -23.22 -17.66 -45.66
N THR A 198 -24.21 -17.76 -44.77
CA THR A 198 -24.17 -17.16 -43.42
C THR A 198 -22.96 -17.61 -42.62
N SER A 199 -22.66 -18.91 -42.57
CA SER A 199 -21.51 -19.44 -41.83
C SER A 199 -20.17 -18.97 -42.39
N PHE A 200 -19.97 -18.91 -43.73
CA PHE A 200 -18.72 -18.40 -44.29
C PHE A 200 -18.60 -16.86 -44.21
N GLU A 201 -19.71 -16.12 -44.21
CA GLU A 201 -19.71 -14.69 -43.94
C GLU A 201 -19.30 -14.39 -42.49
N ALA A 202 -19.81 -15.15 -41.52
CA ALA A 202 -19.40 -15.04 -40.12
C ALA A 202 -17.90 -15.33 -39.91
N VAL A 203 -17.35 -16.33 -40.62
CA VAL A 203 -15.90 -16.61 -40.65
C VAL A 203 -15.11 -15.43 -41.20
N LEU A 204 -15.50 -14.92 -42.38
CA LEU A 204 -14.78 -13.85 -43.08
C LEU A 204 -14.89 -12.48 -42.40
N ALA A 205 -15.93 -12.25 -41.60
CA ALA A 205 -16.05 -11.08 -40.74
C ALA A 205 -15.02 -11.07 -39.59
N VAL A 206 -14.55 -12.25 -39.15
CA VAL A 206 -13.56 -12.40 -38.06
C VAL A 206 -12.13 -12.58 -38.60
N ASP A 207 -11.96 -13.26 -39.74
CA ASP A 207 -10.71 -13.38 -40.48
C ASP A 207 -10.97 -13.50 -41.99
N THR A 208 -10.70 -12.41 -42.72
CA THR A 208 -10.90 -12.30 -44.18
C THR A 208 -10.06 -13.27 -45.03
N ASN A 209 -8.99 -13.85 -44.46
CA ASN A 209 -8.06 -14.76 -45.13
C ASN A 209 -8.13 -16.20 -44.59
N TYR A 210 -9.17 -16.52 -43.82
CA TYR A 210 -9.32 -17.82 -43.20
C TYR A 210 -9.52 -18.96 -44.23
N ARG A 211 -8.46 -19.77 -44.40
CA ARG A 211 -8.41 -20.93 -45.31
C ARG A 211 -8.93 -20.59 -46.71
N ASP A 212 -9.89 -21.35 -47.24
CA ASP A 212 -10.55 -21.10 -48.52
C ASP A 212 -12.00 -20.62 -48.36
N ALA A 213 -12.38 -20.08 -47.18
CA ALA A 213 -13.75 -19.64 -46.89
C ALA A 213 -14.30 -18.66 -47.94
N ARG A 214 -13.48 -17.73 -48.44
CA ARG A 214 -13.85 -16.79 -49.52
C ARG A 214 -14.22 -17.49 -50.84
N LYS A 215 -13.50 -18.57 -51.19
CA LYS A 215 -13.78 -19.41 -52.36
C LYS A 215 -15.07 -20.20 -52.16
N ARG A 216 -15.29 -20.73 -50.95
CA ARG A 216 -16.50 -21.49 -50.58
C ARG A 216 -17.76 -20.62 -50.53
N LEU A 217 -17.69 -19.42 -49.96
CA LEU A 217 -18.76 -18.44 -50.01
C LEU A 217 -19.14 -18.11 -51.47
N SER A 218 -18.14 -17.88 -52.32
CA SER A 218 -18.35 -17.63 -53.76
C SER A 218 -19.00 -18.82 -54.48
N GLN A 219 -18.70 -20.06 -54.06
CA GLN A 219 -19.35 -21.28 -54.54
C GLN A 219 -20.80 -21.38 -54.06
N ALA A 220 -21.05 -21.15 -52.76
CA ALA A 220 -22.38 -21.20 -52.16
C ALA A 220 -23.33 -20.17 -52.78
N ARG A 221 -22.90 -18.90 -52.90
CA ARG A 221 -23.68 -17.83 -53.56
C ARG A 221 -24.02 -18.17 -55.02
N ARG A 222 -23.10 -18.76 -55.79
CA ARG A 222 -23.37 -19.21 -57.17
C ARG A 222 -24.32 -20.41 -57.23
N ALA A 223 -24.29 -21.30 -56.25
CA ALA A 223 -25.22 -22.44 -56.18
C ALA A 223 -26.63 -21.96 -55.80
N PHE A 224 -26.75 -21.14 -54.75
CA PHE A 224 -28.00 -20.49 -54.35
C PHE A 224 -28.67 -19.73 -55.50
N ALA A 225 -27.91 -18.91 -56.22
CA ALA A 225 -28.42 -18.17 -57.37
C ALA A 225 -28.92 -19.08 -58.51
N ARG A 226 -28.31 -20.25 -58.73
CA ARG A 226 -28.78 -21.22 -59.74
C ARG A 226 -30.10 -21.87 -59.33
N GLU A 227 -30.21 -22.31 -58.09
CA GLU A 227 -31.40 -23.01 -57.56
C GLU A 227 -32.59 -22.04 -57.36
N GLY A 228 -32.31 -20.79 -56.98
CA GLY A 228 -33.27 -19.68 -57.01
C GLY A 228 -33.73 -19.32 -58.43
N ASN A 229 -32.81 -19.28 -59.39
CA ASN A 229 -33.18 -19.09 -60.79
C ASN A 229 -34.01 -20.27 -61.33
N GLU A 230 -33.72 -21.51 -60.92
CA GLU A 230 -34.48 -22.70 -61.31
C GLU A 230 -35.92 -22.67 -60.80
N THR A 231 -36.13 -22.23 -59.55
CA THR A 231 -37.49 -22.03 -58.99
C THR A 231 -38.24 -20.88 -59.65
N VAL A 232 -37.56 -19.77 -59.97
CA VAL A 232 -38.15 -18.65 -60.74
C VAL A 232 -38.53 -19.09 -62.17
N MET A 233 -37.68 -19.87 -62.84
CA MET A 233 -37.97 -20.47 -64.14
C MET A 233 -39.15 -21.44 -64.07
N ALA A 234 -39.21 -22.31 -63.06
CA ALA A 234 -40.32 -23.23 -62.87
C ALA A 234 -41.66 -22.49 -62.70
N ARG A 235 -41.65 -21.38 -61.97
CA ARG A 235 -42.82 -20.50 -61.82
C ARG A 235 -43.23 -19.86 -63.14
N TYR A 236 -42.32 -19.17 -63.84
CA TYR A 236 -42.66 -18.54 -65.13
C TYR A 236 -43.10 -19.56 -66.19
N TYR A 237 -42.54 -20.77 -66.16
CA TYR A 237 -42.98 -21.88 -67.00
C TYR A 237 -44.43 -22.26 -66.68
N THR A 238 -44.77 -22.40 -65.39
CA THR A 238 -46.14 -22.71 -64.94
C THR A 238 -47.13 -21.60 -65.27
N ASP A 239 -46.75 -20.33 -65.03
CA ASP A 239 -47.56 -19.16 -65.36
C ASP A 239 -47.81 -19.09 -66.89
N GLY A 240 -46.80 -19.39 -67.72
CA GLY A 240 -46.92 -19.48 -69.18
C GLY A 240 -47.82 -20.61 -69.64
N SER A 241 -47.69 -21.82 -69.08
CA SER A 241 -48.60 -22.94 -69.39
C SER A 241 -50.05 -22.65 -68.99
N ASN A 242 -50.26 -21.99 -67.85
CA ASN A 242 -51.59 -21.57 -67.40
C ASN A 242 -52.18 -20.43 -68.25
N ALA A 243 -51.34 -19.58 -68.85
CA ALA A 243 -51.78 -18.58 -69.82
C ALA A 243 -52.18 -19.23 -71.15
N LEU A 244 -51.39 -20.19 -71.66
CA LEU A 244 -51.74 -21.01 -72.82
C LEU A 244 -53.09 -21.74 -72.65
N GLN A 245 -53.31 -22.40 -71.52
CA GLN A 245 -54.59 -23.08 -71.22
C GLN A 245 -55.81 -22.13 -71.22
N ARG A 246 -55.59 -20.84 -70.94
CA ARG A 246 -56.62 -19.79 -70.96
C ARG A 246 -56.68 -19.04 -72.30
N ASN A 247 -55.92 -19.49 -73.31
CA ASN A 247 -55.76 -18.83 -74.62
C ASN A 247 -55.21 -17.38 -74.54
N ASP A 248 -54.51 -17.04 -73.45
CA ASP A 248 -53.81 -15.77 -73.27
C ASP A 248 -52.40 -15.86 -73.87
N LEU A 249 -52.31 -15.69 -75.19
CA LEU A 249 -51.05 -15.76 -75.94
C LEU A 249 -50.06 -14.66 -75.51
N GLY A 250 -50.54 -13.48 -75.07
CA GLY A 250 -49.69 -12.39 -74.62
C GLY A 250 -49.03 -12.67 -73.26
N GLY A 251 -49.83 -13.16 -72.30
CA GLY A 251 -49.32 -13.62 -71.00
C GLY A 251 -48.41 -14.84 -71.12
N ALA A 252 -48.70 -15.75 -72.06
CA ALA A 252 -47.85 -16.91 -72.35
C ALA A 252 -46.49 -16.49 -72.94
N LEU A 253 -46.49 -15.66 -73.99
CA LEU A 253 -45.27 -15.12 -74.62
C LEU A 253 -44.36 -14.47 -73.59
N ALA A 254 -44.89 -13.52 -72.81
CA ALA A 254 -44.13 -12.77 -71.81
C ALA A 254 -43.61 -13.63 -70.64
N SER A 255 -44.16 -14.82 -70.43
CA SER A 255 -43.73 -15.75 -69.38
C SER A 255 -42.67 -16.72 -69.92
N PHE A 256 -42.88 -17.34 -71.08
CA PHE A 256 -41.87 -18.22 -71.70
C PHE A 256 -40.63 -17.47 -72.18
N GLU A 257 -40.76 -16.21 -72.62
CA GLU A 257 -39.61 -15.37 -72.98
C GLU A 257 -38.70 -15.14 -71.75
N LYS A 258 -39.28 -14.95 -70.55
CA LYS A 258 -38.51 -14.84 -69.29
C LYS A 258 -37.83 -16.15 -68.92
N VAL A 259 -38.48 -17.29 -69.15
CA VAL A 259 -37.85 -18.61 -68.96
C VAL A 259 -36.64 -18.76 -69.89
N CYS A 260 -36.82 -18.50 -71.20
CA CYS A 260 -35.76 -18.66 -72.20
C CYS A 260 -34.60 -17.68 -72.01
N LYS A 261 -34.87 -16.45 -71.54
CA LYS A 261 -33.83 -15.48 -71.14
C LYS A 261 -32.98 -15.94 -69.95
N LEU A 262 -33.56 -16.72 -69.02
CA LEU A 262 -32.87 -17.24 -67.84
C LEU A 262 -32.15 -18.58 -68.13
N ASN A 263 -32.74 -19.43 -68.97
CA ASN A 263 -32.11 -20.63 -69.53
C ASN A 263 -32.79 -21.01 -70.86
N PRO A 264 -32.10 -20.86 -72.01
CA PRO A 264 -32.65 -21.21 -73.33
C PRO A 264 -33.07 -22.67 -73.47
N ASN A 265 -32.49 -23.58 -72.67
CA ASN A 265 -32.72 -25.02 -72.73
C ASN A 265 -33.62 -25.53 -71.59
N TYR A 266 -34.45 -24.67 -70.99
CA TYR A 266 -35.36 -25.07 -69.90
C TYR A 266 -36.58 -25.80 -70.46
N ARG A 267 -36.57 -27.14 -70.38
CA ARG A 267 -37.63 -28.02 -70.92
C ARG A 267 -37.86 -27.72 -72.41
N ASP A 268 -39.12 -27.62 -72.80
CA ASP A 268 -39.66 -27.26 -74.12
C ASP A 268 -40.07 -25.78 -74.23
N ALA A 269 -39.68 -24.92 -73.27
CA ALA A 269 -40.09 -23.52 -73.22
C ALA A 269 -39.75 -22.74 -74.52
N ALA A 270 -38.61 -23.03 -75.15
CA ALA A 270 -38.23 -22.42 -76.43
C ALA A 270 -39.11 -22.89 -77.59
N THR A 271 -39.55 -24.15 -77.59
CA THR A 271 -40.48 -24.72 -78.57
C THR A 271 -41.87 -24.08 -78.43
N LEU A 272 -42.36 -23.99 -77.19
CA LEU A 272 -43.64 -23.35 -76.86
C LEU A 272 -43.62 -21.85 -77.21
N LEU A 273 -42.50 -21.16 -76.94
CA LEU A 273 -42.33 -19.75 -77.30
C LEU A 273 -42.42 -19.55 -78.83
N ALA A 274 -41.69 -20.36 -79.61
CA ALA A 274 -41.72 -20.30 -81.08
C ALA A 274 -43.12 -20.62 -81.65
N GLU A 275 -43.87 -21.54 -81.02
CA GLU A 275 -45.26 -21.80 -81.40
C GLU A 275 -46.17 -20.60 -81.14
N ILE A 276 -46.06 -19.97 -79.96
CA ILE A 276 -46.81 -18.75 -79.61
C ILE A 276 -46.47 -17.60 -80.57
N GLU A 277 -45.18 -17.40 -80.87
CA GLU A 277 -44.72 -16.40 -81.84
C GLU A 277 -45.30 -16.66 -83.23
N ALA A 278 -45.33 -17.92 -83.69
CA ALA A 278 -45.96 -18.29 -84.96
C ALA A 278 -47.49 -18.08 -84.95
N GLN A 279 -48.16 -18.30 -83.81
CA GLN A 279 -49.60 -18.01 -83.64
C GLN A 279 -49.89 -16.50 -83.62
N LEU A 280 -48.99 -15.67 -83.06
CA LEU A 280 -49.08 -14.20 -83.01
C LEU A 280 -48.61 -13.50 -84.30
N ALA A 281 -47.72 -14.12 -85.08
CA ALA A 281 -47.30 -13.62 -86.39
C ALA A 281 -48.42 -13.72 -87.44
N LYS A 282 -49.33 -14.69 -87.31
CA LYS A 282 -50.51 -14.85 -88.19
C LYS A 282 -51.45 -13.63 -88.20
N PRO A 283 -51.79 -12.99 -87.07
CA PRO A 283 -52.52 -11.72 -87.07
C PRO A 283 -51.64 -10.49 -87.35
N LEU A 284 -50.34 -10.49 -87.02
CA LEU A 284 -49.49 -9.30 -87.23
C LEU A 284 -49.12 -9.04 -88.70
N SER A 285 -49.04 -10.10 -89.52
CA SER A 285 -48.87 -9.97 -90.99
C SER A 285 -50.08 -9.32 -91.69
N ALA A 286 -51.20 -9.10 -90.97
CA ALA A 286 -52.36 -8.36 -91.45
C ALA A 286 -52.38 -6.86 -91.04
N LEU A 287 -51.42 -6.37 -90.22
CA LEU A 287 -51.51 -5.04 -89.59
C LEU A 287 -50.23 -4.18 -89.60
N THR A 288 -49.12 -4.60 -90.22
CA THR A 288 -47.86 -3.84 -90.17
C THR A 288 -47.74 -2.70 -91.19
N ASN A 289 -47.79 -1.45 -90.69
CA ASN A 289 -47.15 -0.27 -91.30
C ASN A 289 -46.78 0.81 -90.24
N THR A 290 -45.49 1.18 -90.14
CA THR A 290 -44.84 2.36 -89.44
C THR A 290 -44.30 2.27 -87.96
N PRO A 291 -43.11 2.86 -87.60
CA PRO A 291 -42.47 2.86 -86.24
C PRO A 291 -41.98 4.25 -85.61
N PRO A 292 -41.41 4.34 -84.34
CA PRO A 292 -41.06 5.59 -83.54
C PRO A 292 -39.58 5.72 -82.93
N PRO A 293 -39.24 6.26 -81.69
CA PRO A 293 -38.97 7.66 -81.19
C PRO A 293 -37.60 7.97 -80.44
N THR A 294 -37.39 9.15 -79.76
CA THR A 294 -36.05 9.70 -79.25
C THR A 294 -35.98 10.41 -77.81
N ARG A 295 -34.80 10.90 -77.28
CA ARG A 295 -34.39 11.26 -75.83
C ARG A 295 -33.53 12.60 -75.55
N VAL A 296 -33.03 12.93 -74.30
CA VAL A 296 -32.53 14.29 -73.73
C VAL A 296 -31.28 14.31 -72.71
N GLU A 297 -30.63 15.48 -72.34
CA GLU A 297 -29.29 15.76 -71.64
C GLU A 297 -29.17 16.75 -70.35
N ILE A 298 -27.95 17.18 -69.87
CA ILE A 298 -27.54 17.87 -68.55
C ILE A 298 -26.68 19.21 -68.68
N ASN A 299 -26.58 20.10 -67.65
CA ASN A 299 -25.92 21.46 -67.64
C ASN A 299 -24.83 21.74 -66.54
N LEU A 300 -23.82 22.60 -66.82
CA LEU A 300 -22.61 22.93 -66.00
C LEU A 300 -22.65 24.21 -65.12
N ASP A 301 -23.34 25.29 -65.51
CA ASP A 301 -23.16 26.64 -64.89
C ASP A 301 -23.43 26.69 -63.36
N SER A 302 -24.31 25.80 -62.88
CA SER A 302 -24.73 25.69 -61.48
C SER A 302 -23.57 25.44 -60.51
N LEU A 303 -22.57 24.64 -60.93
CA LEU A 303 -21.44 24.26 -60.07
C LEU A 303 -20.53 25.45 -59.73
N TYR A 304 -20.38 26.41 -60.64
CA TYR A 304 -19.48 27.55 -60.46
C TYR A 304 -19.98 28.52 -59.39
N GLN A 305 -21.28 28.79 -59.37
CA GLN A 305 -21.90 29.70 -58.41
C GLN A 305 -21.77 29.19 -56.96
N SER A 306 -21.76 27.87 -56.78
CA SER A 306 -21.57 27.24 -55.46
C SER A 306 -20.19 27.55 -54.85
N ALA A 307 -19.12 27.52 -55.65
CA ALA A 307 -17.77 27.82 -55.20
C ALA A 307 -17.61 29.27 -54.71
N LEU A 308 -18.20 30.23 -55.44
CA LEU A 308 -18.14 31.65 -55.11
C LEU A 308 -18.81 31.95 -53.76
N GLY A 309 -19.93 31.30 -53.49
CA GLY A 309 -20.66 31.45 -52.23
C GLY A 309 -19.88 30.99 -51.00
N ALA A 310 -19.03 29.95 -51.13
CA ALA A 310 -18.21 29.47 -50.02
C ALA A 310 -17.06 30.43 -49.67
N ALA A 311 -16.35 30.93 -50.69
CA ALA A 311 -15.27 31.91 -50.49
C ALA A 311 -15.76 33.20 -49.81
N ALA A 312 -16.96 33.67 -50.19
CA ALA A 312 -17.58 34.86 -49.59
C ALA A 312 -17.91 34.71 -48.10
N ARG A 313 -18.01 33.48 -47.57
CA ARG A 313 -18.27 33.20 -46.14
C ARG A 313 -16.99 33.04 -45.30
N GLY A 314 -15.81 33.16 -45.91
CA GLY A 314 -14.54 32.82 -45.24
C GLY A 314 -14.32 31.32 -45.03
N ASP A 315 -15.18 30.46 -45.59
CA ASP A 315 -15.00 29.01 -45.60
C ASP A 315 -14.07 28.63 -46.77
N TRP A 316 -12.79 28.93 -46.56
CA TRP A 316 -11.73 28.73 -47.54
C TRP A 316 -11.56 27.24 -47.94
N HIS A 317 -11.89 26.32 -47.04
CA HIS A 317 -11.81 24.87 -47.27
C HIS A 317 -12.96 24.35 -48.16
N GLN A 318 -14.18 24.82 -47.95
CA GLN A 318 -15.32 24.46 -48.80
C GLN A 318 -15.21 25.07 -50.21
N ALA A 319 -14.63 26.28 -50.32
CA ALA A 319 -14.38 26.94 -51.61
C ALA A 319 -13.39 26.15 -52.49
N GLU A 320 -12.27 25.69 -51.92
CA GLU A 320 -11.28 24.86 -52.62
C GLU A 320 -11.90 23.59 -53.21
N THR A 321 -12.70 22.86 -52.44
CA THR A 321 -13.33 21.59 -52.87
C THR A 321 -14.16 21.72 -54.15
N VAL A 322 -14.97 22.78 -54.28
CA VAL A 322 -15.86 22.95 -55.44
C VAL A 322 -15.10 23.42 -56.68
N LEU A 323 -14.08 24.28 -56.51
CA LEU A 323 -13.24 24.76 -57.60
C LEU A 323 -12.46 23.61 -58.27
N VAL A 324 -11.90 22.69 -57.46
CA VAL A 324 -11.20 21.49 -57.97
C VAL A 324 -12.13 20.59 -58.79
N LYS A 325 -13.38 20.38 -58.33
CA LYS A 325 -14.36 19.57 -59.07
C LYS A 325 -14.71 20.19 -60.43
N LEU A 326 -14.77 21.52 -60.50
CA LEU A 326 -15.13 22.22 -61.73
C LEU A 326 -13.97 22.19 -62.74
N GLN A 327 -12.74 22.41 -62.28
CA GLN A 327 -11.52 22.26 -63.07
C GLN A 327 -11.37 20.83 -63.64
N ALA A 328 -11.87 19.80 -62.95
CA ALA A 328 -11.89 18.43 -63.46
C ALA A 328 -12.93 18.17 -64.57
N LEU A 329 -14.03 18.93 -64.61
CA LEU A 329 -15.09 18.81 -65.63
C LEU A 329 -14.80 19.66 -66.88
N GLN A 330 -14.24 20.85 -66.69
CA GLN A 330 -13.75 21.71 -67.76
C GLN A 330 -12.54 22.51 -67.25
N PRO A 331 -11.30 22.13 -67.63
CA PRO A 331 -10.06 22.70 -67.09
C PRO A 331 -9.92 24.22 -67.26
N ASP A 332 -10.52 24.77 -68.32
CA ASP A 332 -10.43 26.19 -68.70
C ASP A 332 -11.74 26.95 -68.46
N TYR A 333 -12.53 26.49 -67.49
CA TYR A 333 -13.78 27.17 -67.12
C TYR A 333 -13.49 28.40 -66.23
N ARG A 334 -13.61 29.59 -66.85
CA ARG A 334 -13.58 30.92 -66.22
C ARG A 334 -12.29 31.12 -65.38
N ASP A 335 -12.40 31.66 -64.16
CA ASP A 335 -11.27 32.09 -63.32
C ASP A 335 -10.89 31.08 -62.21
N THR A 336 -11.35 29.83 -62.33
CA THR A 336 -11.28 28.79 -61.29
C THR A 336 -9.88 28.59 -60.68
N THR A 337 -8.85 28.56 -61.52
CA THR A 337 -7.43 28.42 -61.12
C THR A 337 -6.96 29.52 -60.18
N GLU A 338 -7.35 30.77 -60.42
CA GLU A 338 -6.91 31.91 -59.58
C GLU A 338 -7.62 31.92 -58.23
N ARG A 339 -8.91 31.55 -58.20
CA ARG A 339 -9.67 31.46 -56.94
C ARG A 339 -9.15 30.39 -55.99
N LEU A 340 -8.62 29.29 -56.54
CA LEU A 340 -8.00 28.21 -55.76
C LEU A 340 -6.73 28.69 -55.03
N ARG A 341 -5.96 29.59 -55.65
CA ARG A 341 -4.73 30.16 -55.09
C ARG A 341 -5.01 31.02 -53.85
N VAL A 342 -6.05 31.85 -53.91
CA VAL A 342 -6.45 32.78 -52.83
C VAL A 342 -6.84 32.04 -51.55
N ALA A 343 -7.60 30.94 -51.66
CA ALA A 343 -8.09 30.18 -50.51
C ALA A 343 -6.95 29.62 -49.64
N ARG A 344 -5.89 29.09 -50.27
CA ARG A 344 -4.76 28.46 -49.57
C ARG A 344 -3.92 29.44 -48.75
N THR A 345 -3.75 30.68 -49.23
CA THR A 345 -2.92 31.69 -48.56
C THR A 345 -3.52 32.13 -47.22
N GLN A 346 -4.85 32.23 -47.12
CA GLN A 346 -5.53 32.66 -45.91
C GLN A 346 -5.40 31.67 -44.74
N MET A 347 -5.24 30.36 -45.02
CA MET A 347 -5.17 29.34 -43.98
C MET A 347 -3.84 29.34 -43.19
N GLN A 348 -2.74 29.80 -43.80
CA GLN A 348 -1.41 29.71 -43.17
C GLN A 348 -1.17 30.77 -42.09
N GLN A 349 -1.84 31.93 -42.17
CA GLN A 349 -1.57 33.07 -41.30
C GLN A 349 -2.12 32.89 -39.87
N ALA A 350 -3.10 32.00 -39.66
CA ALA A 350 -3.79 31.83 -38.38
C ALA A 350 -2.96 31.11 -37.30
N GLN A 351 -1.91 30.35 -37.66
CA GLN A 351 -1.23 29.43 -36.73
C GLN A 351 -0.04 30.04 -35.98
N ALA A 352 0.52 31.16 -36.44
CA ALA A 352 1.76 31.72 -35.88
C ALA A 352 1.57 32.47 -34.54
N THR A 353 0.35 32.85 -34.20
CA THR A 353 0.06 33.87 -33.18
C THR A 353 -0.01 33.32 -31.74
N GLU A 354 -0.17 32.00 -31.55
CA GLU A 354 -0.46 31.41 -30.23
C GLU A 354 0.77 31.12 -29.34
N LEU A 355 1.96 31.01 -29.93
CA LEU A 355 3.15 30.49 -29.26
C LEU A 355 3.91 31.51 -28.38
N THR A 356 3.74 32.81 -28.63
CA THR A 356 4.60 33.87 -28.06
C THR A 356 4.20 34.32 -26.64
N ALA A 357 3.10 33.81 -26.09
CA ALA A 357 2.48 34.34 -24.87
C ALA A 357 2.94 33.72 -23.54
N ARG A 358 3.84 32.72 -23.54
CA ARG A 358 3.93 31.75 -22.41
C ARG A 358 5.13 31.89 -21.46
N ASP A 359 6.21 32.58 -21.83
CA ASP A 359 7.53 32.40 -21.18
C ASP A 359 7.94 33.47 -20.13
N SER A 360 7.12 34.49 -19.87
CA SER A 360 7.59 35.73 -19.20
C SER A 360 7.55 35.78 -17.67
N ALA A 361 7.21 34.68 -16.96
CA ALA A 361 6.73 34.76 -15.57
C ALA A 361 7.68 34.32 -14.43
N ALA A 362 8.85 33.72 -14.70
CA ALA A 362 9.57 32.93 -13.68
C ALA A 362 11.02 33.40 -13.36
N LEU A 363 11.20 34.45 -12.53
CA LEU A 363 12.47 34.71 -11.81
C LEU A 363 12.35 35.82 -10.72
N LYS A 364 12.72 35.53 -9.44
CA LYS A 364 13.33 36.43 -8.39
C LYS A 364 13.02 36.04 -6.93
N VAL A 365 14.03 35.61 -6.15
CA VAL A 365 14.02 35.49 -4.65
C VAL A 365 15.46 35.57 -4.06
N GLY A 366 15.66 36.20 -2.89
CA GLY A 366 16.60 35.71 -1.83
C GLY A 366 17.72 36.64 -1.26
N GLY A 367 17.93 36.64 0.07
CA GLY A 367 19.22 37.07 0.70
C GLY A 367 19.27 37.43 2.22
N ILE A 368 20.31 36.91 2.91
CA ILE A 368 21.08 37.47 4.09
C ILE A 368 20.64 37.20 5.56
N VAL A 369 21.57 36.64 6.37
CA VAL A 369 21.60 36.52 7.88
C VAL A 369 23.07 36.50 8.39
N THR A 370 23.32 36.75 9.69
CA THR A 370 24.51 36.49 10.57
C THR A 370 25.44 37.67 10.97
N THR A 371 25.79 37.82 12.28
CA THR A 371 27.00 38.47 12.91
C THR A 371 26.83 38.96 14.39
N LEU A 372 26.73 38.11 15.45
CA LEU A 372 26.58 38.64 16.83
C LEU A 372 26.91 37.67 18.02
N LEU A 373 28.16 37.54 18.53
CA LEU A 373 28.43 36.56 19.63
C LEU A 373 29.76 36.64 20.50
N ALA A 374 30.38 37.79 20.83
CA ALA A 374 31.83 37.80 21.23
C ALA A 374 32.34 38.43 22.57
N VAL A 375 31.54 38.78 23.60
CA VAL A 375 31.97 39.86 24.59
C VAL A 375 32.24 39.48 26.09
N ILE A 376 32.04 38.25 26.58
CA ILE A 376 31.65 38.03 28.01
C ILE A 376 32.75 37.68 29.09
N ALA A 377 34.03 37.45 28.76
CA ALA A 377 34.84 36.46 29.53
C ALA A 377 35.71 36.83 30.79
N LEU A 378 35.81 38.07 31.33
CA LEU A 378 37.09 38.51 32.00
C LEU A 378 37.12 39.09 33.47
N GLY A 379 36.47 38.57 34.53
CA GLY A 379 36.78 39.13 35.89
C GLY A 379 36.17 38.54 37.19
N ILE A 380 36.87 37.65 37.92
CA ILE A 380 36.27 36.89 39.06
C ILE A 380 37.08 36.80 40.41
N VAL A 381 38.38 37.15 40.52
CA VAL A 381 39.24 36.58 41.61
C VAL A 381 39.19 37.22 43.03
N VAL A 382 38.91 38.52 43.22
CA VAL A 382 39.16 39.22 44.52
C VAL A 382 38.11 38.97 45.63
N PHE A 383 36.98 38.31 45.33
CA PHE A 383 35.77 38.36 46.17
C PHE A 383 35.38 37.03 46.88
N SER A 384 36.34 36.19 47.29
CA SER A 384 36.05 34.80 47.76
C SER A 384 35.94 34.61 49.29
N PRO A 385 34.79 34.20 49.85
CA PRO A 385 34.60 34.06 51.31
C PRO A 385 35.16 32.77 51.95
N VAL A 386 35.45 31.73 51.15
CA VAL A 386 35.81 30.37 51.63
C VAL A 386 37.06 30.37 52.50
N ALA A 387 38.04 31.19 52.12
CA ALA A 387 39.29 31.37 52.85
C ALA A 387 39.05 31.84 54.30
N ARG A 388 37.97 32.60 54.55
CA ARG A 388 37.61 33.13 55.88
C ARG A 388 37.00 32.06 56.79
N ALA A 389 36.29 31.08 56.23
CA ALA A 389 35.68 29.99 56.99
C ALA A 389 36.73 29.01 57.55
N ARG A 390 37.69 28.60 56.70
CA ARG A 390 38.81 27.72 57.09
C ARG A 390 39.67 28.33 58.20
N TYR A 391 39.87 29.65 58.18
CA TYR A 391 40.61 30.36 59.23
C TYR A 391 39.95 30.28 60.62
N ARG A 392 38.61 30.12 60.72
CA ARG A 392 37.91 30.01 62.01
C ARG A 392 37.97 28.62 62.63
N LEU A 393 37.91 27.56 61.82
CA LEU A 393 38.09 26.18 62.31
C LEU A 393 39.45 25.99 62.99
N TRP A 394 40.49 26.61 62.44
CA TRP A 394 41.83 26.61 63.03
C TRP A 394 41.91 27.28 64.41
N ARG A 395 40.95 28.16 64.77
CA ARG A 395 40.84 28.78 66.10
C ARG A 395 39.93 28.01 67.08
N ASN A 396 39.52 26.78 66.74
CA ASN A 396 38.66 25.91 67.57
C ASN A 396 37.29 26.52 67.93
N ASP A 397 36.70 27.30 67.03
CA ASP A 397 35.32 27.79 67.15
C ASP A 397 34.43 27.15 66.07
N PRO A 398 33.93 25.91 66.30
CA PRO A 398 33.10 25.21 65.33
C PRO A 398 31.74 25.90 65.12
N GLY A 399 31.19 26.58 66.13
CA GLY A 399 29.93 27.31 66.02
C GLY A 399 30.03 28.50 65.06
N ALA A 400 31.03 29.37 65.25
CA ALA A 400 31.22 30.53 64.39
C ALA A 400 31.84 30.18 63.02
N ALA A 401 32.36 28.97 62.83
CA ALA A 401 32.72 28.42 61.53
C ALA A 401 31.51 27.85 60.78
N ALA A 402 30.61 27.14 61.47
CA ALA A 402 29.32 26.68 60.92
C ALA A 402 28.53 27.87 60.36
N LEU A 403 28.37 28.94 61.16
CA LEU A 403 27.67 30.17 60.76
C LEU A 403 28.23 30.83 59.47
N ILE A 404 29.52 30.69 59.17
CA ILE A 404 30.07 31.19 57.89
C ILE A 404 29.62 30.28 56.73
N TYR A 405 29.71 28.97 56.88
CA TYR A 405 29.29 28.04 55.81
C TYR A 405 27.76 28.03 55.63
N GLU A 406 26.99 28.15 56.70
CA GLU A 406 25.53 28.36 56.68
C GLU A 406 25.21 29.62 55.88
N LYS A 407 25.77 30.79 56.25
CA LYS A 407 25.55 32.06 55.51
C LYS A 407 26.01 32.00 54.05
N LEU A 408 27.06 31.24 53.74
CA LEU A 408 27.53 31.05 52.36
C LEU A 408 26.64 30.10 51.55
N LEU A 409 25.95 29.16 52.20
CA LEU A 409 24.96 28.30 51.58
C LEU A 409 23.57 28.96 51.53
N GLU A 410 23.25 29.92 52.39
CA GLU A 410 22.10 30.82 52.23
C GLU A 410 22.28 31.72 50.99
N GLN A 411 23.45 32.36 50.86
CA GLN A 411 23.76 33.25 49.73
C GLN A 411 24.00 32.48 48.43
N HIS A 412 24.62 31.29 48.51
CA HIS A 412 24.97 30.47 47.35
C HIS A 412 24.69 28.96 47.62
N PRO A 413 23.41 28.52 47.64
CA PRO A 413 23.05 27.12 47.89
C PRO A 413 23.71 26.13 46.93
N GLN A 414 24.03 26.57 45.71
CA GLN A 414 24.66 25.77 44.68
C GLN A 414 26.16 25.49 44.93
N ARG A 415 26.78 26.04 45.98
CA ARG A 415 28.22 25.84 46.27
C ARG A 415 28.46 24.56 47.07
N VAL A 416 28.24 23.45 46.37
CA VAL A 416 28.42 22.05 46.79
C VAL A 416 29.63 21.81 47.70
N GLN A 417 30.77 22.44 47.40
CA GLN A 417 32.03 22.31 48.15
C GLN A 417 31.99 22.75 49.64
N TYR A 418 30.92 23.41 50.10
CA TYR A 418 30.78 23.84 51.51
C TYR A 418 30.07 22.81 52.40
N TYR A 419 29.18 22.00 51.83
CA TYR A 419 28.39 21.01 52.58
C TYR A 419 29.22 20.00 53.39
N PRO A 420 30.34 19.44 52.88
CA PRO A 420 31.14 18.47 53.65
C PRO A 420 31.78 19.09 54.88
N ASN A 421 32.29 20.32 54.75
CA ASN A 421 32.89 21.02 55.88
C ASN A 421 31.82 21.34 56.94
N LEU A 422 30.60 21.70 56.52
CA LEU A 422 29.50 21.96 57.47
C LEU A 422 29.01 20.67 58.15
N ALA A 423 28.90 19.55 57.42
CA ALA A 423 28.56 18.25 57.99
C ALA A 423 29.62 17.76 59.00
N GLU A 424 30.91 17.99 58.73
CA GLU A 424 31.99 17.60 59.63
C GLU A 424 31.91 18.39 60.94
N ILE A 425 31.62 19.69 60.86
CA ILE A 425 31.38 20.55 62.02
C ILE A 425 30.16 20.08 62.83
N TYR A 426 29.06 19.69 62.18
CA TYR A 426 27.87 19.20 62.87
C TYR A 426 28.06 17.83 63.53
N LEU A 427 28.81 16.90 62.92
CA LEU A 427 29.19 15.63 63.57
C LEU A 427 30.07 15.87 64.80
N LEU A 428 31.05 16.79 64.71
CA LEU A 428 31.87 17.20 65.86
C LEU A 428 31.04 17.84 66.99
N GLN A 429 29.85 18.37 66.67
CA GLN A 429 28.88 18.90 67.64
C GLN A 429 27.83 17.86 68.10
N GLY A 430 27.87 16.63 67.59
CA GLY A 430 26.88 15.58 67.90
C GLY A 430 25.45 15.90 67.43
N ARG A 431 25.29 16.81 66.46
CA ARG A 431 23.98 17.35 66.05
C ARG A 431 23.18 16.37 65.18
N THR A 432 21.91 16.17 65.53
CA THR A 432 20.96 15.28 64.83
C THR A 432 19.62 15.97 64.54
N ASP A 433 19.55 17.30 64.71
CA ASP A 433 18.38 18.13 64.41
C ASP A 433 18.09 18.21 62.89
N GLU A 434 16.89 18.68 62.52
CA GLU A 434 16.45 18.71 61.11
C GLU A 434 17.39 19.51 60.20
N HIS A 435 18.02 20.57 60.74
CA HIS A 435 18.99 21.36 59.99
C HIS A 435 20.27 20.57 59.72
N ALA A 436 20.78 19.84 60.73
CA ALA A 436 21.92 18.95 60.57
C ALA A 436 21.63 17.81 59.59
N LEU A 437 20.47 17.15 59.75
CA LEU A 437 19.98 16.11 58.84
C LEU A 437 19.88 16.60 57.39
N LYS A 438 19.47 17.85 57.14
CA LYS A 438 19.42 18.43 55.79
C LYS A 438 20.81 18.50 55.15
N ILE A 439 21.81 19.00 55.90
CA ILE A 439 23.20 19.07 55.42
C ILE A 439 23.81 17.68 55.23
N TYR A 440 23.55 16.74 56.15
CA TYR A 440 23.96 15.34 56.04
C TYR A 440 23.39 14.67 54.79
N LYS A 441 22.08 14.82 54.53
CA LYS A 441 21.43 14.34 53.30
C LYS A 441 22.13 14.93 52.06
N THR A 442 22.41 16.23 52.02
CA THR A 442 23.09 16.86 50.86
C THR A 442 24.53 16.36 50.62
N VAL A 443 25.29 16.05 51.68
CA VAL A 443 26.65 15.47 51.55
C VAL A 443 26.62 14.07 50.93
N VAL A 444 25.65 13.25 51.33
CA VAL A 444 25.45 11.90 50.75
C VAL A 444 24.95 12.00 49.31
N GLN A 445 23.91 12.79 49.05
CA GLN A 445 23.31 13.02 47.73
C GLN A 445 24.33 13.42 46.67
N LEU A 446 25.16 14.41 46.99
CA LEU A 446 26.15 14.95 46.06
C LEU A 446 27.46 14.13 46.04
N LYS A 447 27.45 12.95 46.69
CA LYS A 447 28.55 11.98 46.82
C LYS A 447 29.89 12.59 47.21
N LEU A 448 29.85 13.57 48.12
CA LEU A 448 31.00 14.41 48.42
C LEU A 448 32.05 13.69 49.27
N PRO A 449 33.33 14.05 49.14
CA PRO A 449 34.38 13.48 49.98
C PRO A 449 34.13 13.82 51.45
N PHE A 450 33.94 12.78 52.26
CA PHE A 450 33.60 12.90 53.68
C PHE A 450 34.22 11.76 54.48
N ARG A 451 34.85 12.07 55.62
CA ARG A 451 35.68 11.11 56.38
C ARG A 451 34.86 10.10 57.19
N ASN A 452 33.85 10.56 57.95
CA ASN A 452 33.07 9.73 58.87
C ASN A 452 31.74 9.30 58.24
N ARG A 453 31.80 8.73 57.03
CA ARG A 453 30.60 8.46 56.22
C ARG A 453 29.71 7.36 56.78
N ASP A 454 30.29 6.40 57.50
CA ASP A 454 29.59 5.25 58.09
C ASP A 454 28.63 5.68 59.21
N GLU A 455 29.08 6.57 60.10
CA GLU A 455 28.29 7.15 61.19
C GLU A 455 27.18 8.08 60.67
N LEU A 456 27.50 8.87 59.64
CA LEU A 456 26.55 9.69 58.89
C LEU A 456 25.41 8.85 58.29
N ASN A 457 25.76 7.74 57.63
CA ASN A 457 24.77 6.84 57.03
C ASN A 457 23.86 6.20 58.07
N ASN A 458 24.37 5.77 59.23
CA ASN A 458 23.55 5.19 60.29
C ASN A 458 22.50 6.18 60.83
N ILE A 459 22.89 7.44 61.08
CA ILE A 459 21.98 8.50 61.57
C ILE A 459 20.88 8.78 60.52
N ILE A 460 21.24 8.89 59.25
CA ILE A 460 20.27 9.13 58.17
C ILE A 460 19.34 7.91 57.99
N ALA A 461 19.88 6.68 58.02
CA ALA A 461 19.12 5.43 57.89
C ALA A 461 18.00 5.34 58.95
N GLN A 462 18.35 5.60 60.21
CA GLN A 462 17.40 5.56 61.32
C GLN A 462 16.28 6.59 61.15
N LYS A 463 16.59 7.81 60.67
CA LYS A 463 15.57 8.83 60.37
C LYS A 463 14.69 8.44 59.17
N PHE A 464 15.26 7.91 58.09
CA PHE A 464 14.51 7.50 56.91
C PHE A 464 13.50 6.37 57.18
N LEU A 465 13.85 5.44 58.07
CA LEU A 465 12.93 4.38 58.52
C LEU A 465 11.74 4.95 59.32
N VAL A 466 11.97 5.95 60.18
CA VAL A 466 10.91 6.66 60.91
C VAL A 466 10.04 7.53 59.99
N GLU A 467 10.64 8.14 58.96
CA GLU A 467 9.95 8.94 57.93
C GLU A 467 9.27 8.09 56.85
N GLY A 468 9.49 6.77 56.79
CA GLY A 468 8.96 5.88 55.76
C GLY A 468 9.44 6.18 54.33
N ARG A 469 10.62 6.80 54.16
CA ARG A 469 11.12 7.21 52.83
C ARG A 469 11.55 6.02 51.98
N MET A 470 11.22 6.05 50.68
CA MET A 470 11.39 4.93 49.75
C MET A 470 12.23 5.26 48.48
N ASP A 471 13.05 6.30 48.53
CA ASP A 471 13.85 6.78 47.39
C ASP A 471 15.22 6.06 47.25
N LEU A 472 15.86 6.23 46.08
CA LEU A 472 17.18 5.65 45.76
C LEU A 472 18.26 6.00 46.82
N GLU A 473 18.20 7.21 47.36
CA GLU A 473 19.09 7.69 48.42
C GLU A 473 18.91 6.91 49.72
N ALA A 474 17.66 6.57 50.07
CA ALA A 474 17.37 5.75 51.23
C ALA A 474 18.00 4.35 51.07
N ILE A 475 17.94 3.74 49.87
CA ILE A 475 18.62 2.46 49.64
C ILE A 475 20.14 2.56 49.81
N GLU A 476 20.81 3.53 49.19
CA GLU A 476 22.28 3.65 49.30
C GLU A 476 22.72 3.87 50.76
N VAL A 477 21.92 4.61 51.54
CA VAL A 477 22.15 4.81 52.97
C VAL A 477 21.91 3.53 53.79
N LEU A 478 20.82 2.80 53.54
CA LEU A 478 20.48 1.54 54.23
C LEU A 478 21.46 0.41 53.89
N GLU A 479 21.87 0.25 52.62
CA GLU A 479 22.89 -0.72 52.18
C GLU A 479 24.24 -0.46 52.89
N ASN A 480 24.63 0.80 53.06
CA ASN A 480 25.89 1.15 53.73
C ASN A 480 25.81 0.94 55.25
N ALA A 481 24.69 1.30 55.89
CA ALA A 481 24.45 1.04 57.31
C ALA A 481 24.54 -0.47 57.62
N LEU A 482 23.92 -1.31 56.78
CA LEU A 482 23.96 -2.77 56.91
C LEU A 482 25.40 -3.32 56.82
N LYS A 483 26.19 -2.89 55.82
CA LYS A 483 27.60 -3.29 55.64
C LYS A 483 28.47 -2.94 56.86
N VAL A 484 28.24 -1.78 57.47
CA VAL A 484 28.97 -1.33 58.67
C VAL A 484 28.66 -2.24 59.85
N VAL A 485 27.39 -2.57 60.08
CA VAL A 485 26.98 -3.43 61.20
C VAL A 485 27.47 -4.87 61.00
N GLN A 486 27.44 -5.39 59.77
CA GLN A 486 28.05 -6.67 59.41
C GLN A 486 29.57 -6.68 59.68
N ARG A 487 30.30 -5.64 59.27
CA ARG A 487 31.75 -5.51 59.51
C ARG A 487 32.08 -5.46 61.01
N ASN A 488 31.39 -4.61 61.77
CA ASN A 488 31.59 -4.47 63.20
C ASN A 488 31.31 -5.78 63.95
N ARG A 489 30.35 -6.56 63.47
CA ARG A 489 30.03 -7.89 64.00
C ARG A 489 31.10 -8.94 63.69
N LEU A 490 31.65 -8.98 62.47
CA LEU A 490 32.77 -9.88 62.13
C LEU A 490 33.98 -9.64 63.05
N GLN A 491 34.31 -8.36 63.27
CA GLN A 491 35.34 -7.94 64.23
C GLN A 491 35.00 -8.36 65.68
N ALA A 492 33.74 -8.23 66.12
CA ALA A 492 33.30 -8.65 67.44
C ALA A 492 33.25 -10.18 67.64
N GLU A 493 33.06 -10.96 66.57
CA GLU A 493 33.10 -12.43 66.56
C GLU A 493 34.51 -13.01 66.38
N GLY A 494 35.55 -12.16 66.33
CA GLY A 494 36.95 -12.58 66.20
C GLY A 494 37.30 -13.18 64.84
N LYS A 495 36.52 -12.87 63.80
CA LYS A 495 36.76 -13.29 62.42
C LYS A 495 37.11 -12.06 61.59
N GLU A 496 38.38 -11.95 61.21
CA GLU A 496 38.79 -10.96 60.22
C GLU A 496 38.09 -11.22 58.86
N PRO A 497 37.83 -10.15 58.07
CA PRO A 497 36.99 -10.20 56.88
C PRO A 497 37.59 -10.96 55.68
#